data_AF-A0A2V2Q1U0-F1
#
_entry.id   AF-A0A2V2Q1U0-F1
#
_cell.length_a   1.000
_cell.length_b   1.000
_cell.length_c   1.000
_cell.angle_alpha   90.00
_cell.angle_beta   90.00
_cell.angle_gamma   90.00
#
_symmetry.space_group_name_H-M   'P 1'
#
loop_
_entity.id
_entity.type
_entity.pdbx_description
1 polymer ?
#
loop_
_entity_poly.entity_id
_entity_poly.type
_entity_poly.pdbx_seq_one_letter_code
_entity_poly.pdbx_strand_id
1 'polypeptide(L)'
;MVCTMAFLRALISTARMLRHSPPLSAGLPADDAVLLDAPDERLSPALVAAALGDHGPAAALLSATRDAADWENRDRYLGRLTTFARHRDGWLTDWLAAAPRDPDALLVKAELAVRRA
;
A
#
# COMPACT_ATOMS: atom_id res chain seq x y z
N MET A 1 12.23 17.39 -46.72
CA MET A 1 11.80 16.03 -47.12
C MET A 1 11.80 15.06 -45.92
N VAL A 2 11.04 15.32 -44.84
CA VAL A 2 10.98 14.47 -43.62
C VAL A 2 9.55 14.32 -43.04
N CYS A 3 8.55 15.05 -43.55
CA CYS A 3 7.22 15.11 -42.93
C CYS A 3 6.22 14.04 -43.37
N THR A 4 6.51 13.15 -44.33
CA THR A 4 5.54 12.15 -44.81
C THR A 4 5.68 10.78 -44.13
N MET A 5 6.88 10.41 -43.66
CA MET A 5 7.14 9.10 -43.02
C MET A 5 6.61 9.02 -41.58
N ALA A 6 6.54 10.15 -40.85
CA ALA A 6 6.05 10.18 -39.47
C ALA A 6 4.52 9.99 -39.39
N PHE A 7 3.77 10.63 -40.29
CA PHE A 7 2.32 10.47 -40.37
C PHE A 7 1.90 9.05 -40.77
N LEU A 8 2.65 8.42 -41.69
CA LEU A 8 2.37 7.05 -42.10
C LEU A 8 2.56 6.07 -40.93
N ARG A 9 3.59 6.26 -40.10
CA ARG A 9 3.85 5.40 -38.94
C ARG A 9 2.80 5.56 -37.84
N ALA A 10 2.28 6.78 -37.64
CA ALA A 10 1.19 7.06 -36.71
C ALA A 10 -0.17 6.48 -37.17
N LEU A 11 -0.41 6.44 -38.48
CA LEU A 11 -1.61 5.82 -39.06
C LEU A 11 -1.56 4.28 -39.02
N ILE A 12 -0.37 3.70 -39.23
CA ILE A 12 -0.20 2.25 -39.20
C ILE A 12 -0.26 1.72 -37.75
N SER A 13 0.21 2.48 -36.76
CA SER A 13 0.13 2.09 -35.33
C SER A 13 -1.31 2.09 -34.81
N THR A 14 -2.10 3.12 -35.12
CA THR A 14 -3.53 3.21 -34.74
C THR A 14 -4.36 2.10 -35.39
N ALA A 15 -4.10 1.78 -36.67
CA ALA A 15 -4.80 0.68 -37.36
C ALA A 15 -4.48 -0.71 -36.79
N ARG A 16 -3.28 -0.93 -36.22
CA ARG A 16 -2.90 -2.20 -35.57
C ARG A 16 -3.54 -2.33 -34.17
N MET A 17 -3.65 -1.22 -33.44
CA MET A 17 -4.28 -1.18 -32.11
C MET A 17 -5.79 -1.51 -32.17
N LEU A 18 -6.48 -0.99 -33.20
CA LEU A 18 -7.90 -1.29 -33.43
C LEU A 18 -8.17 -2.75 -33.83
N ARG A 19 -7.22 -3.41 -34.49
CA ARG A 19 -7.36 -4.81 -34.94
C ARG A 19 -6.95 -5.85 -33.91
N HIS A 20 -6.24 -5.46 -32.85
CA HIS A 20 -5.70 -6.39 -31.83
C HIS A 20 -6.15 -6.05 -30.41
N SER A 21 -7.07 -5.10 -30.24
CA SER A 21 -7.89 -5.06 -29.02
C SER A 21 -9.08 -6.00 -29.22
N PRO A 22 -9.06 -7.24 -28.69
CA PRO A 22 -10.32 -7.85 -28.28
C PRO A 22 -11.02 -6.89 -27.30
N PRO A 23 -12.32 -7.03 -27.05
CA PRO A 23 -13.00 -6.22 -26.05
C PRO A 23 -12.50 -6.63 -24.65
N LEU A 24 -11.30 -6.16 -24.29
CA LEU A 24 -10.67 -6.38 -22.98
C LEU A 24 -11.52 -5.78 -21.85
N SER A 25 -12.40 -4.83 -22.18
CA SER A 25 -13.36 -4.22 -21.25
C SER A 25 -14.64 -5.04 -21.04
N ALA A 26 -14.87 -6.16 -21.75
CA ALA A 26 -16.08 -6.96 -21.55
C ALA A 26 -15.99 -7.71 -20.21
N GLY A 27 -16.48 -7.07 -19.14
CA GLY A 27 -16.54 -7.63 -17.78
C GLY A 27 -15.58 -6.99 -16.77
N LEU A 28 -14.76 -6.02 -17.19
CA LEU A 28 -13.95 -5.21 -16.27
C LEU A 28 -14.75 -3.96 -15.84
N PRO A 29 -14.66 -3.53 -14.57
CA PRO A 29 -15.20 -2.24 -14.16
C PRO A 29 -14.56 -1.12 -14.99
N ALA A 30 -15.32 -0.06 -15.22
CA ALA A 30 -14.79 1.12 -15.90
C ALA A 30 -13.60 1.70 -15.12
N ASP A 31 -12.63 2.28 -15.82
CA ASP A 31 -11.38 2.76 -15.20
C ASP A 31 -11.63 3.78 -14.07
N ASP A 32 -12.72 4.54 -14.14
CA ASP A 32 -13.19 5.51 -13.13
C ASP A 32 -13.91 4.87 -11.94
N ALA A 33 -14.37 3.63 -12.06
CA ALA A 33 -14.92 2.84 -10.97
C ALA A 33 -13.84 2.17 -10.11
N VAL A 34 -12.57 2.20 -10.54
CA VAL A 34 -11.42 1.67 -9.79
C VAL A 34 -10.85 2.78 -8.90
N LEU A 35 -11.25 2.78 -7.63
CA LEU A 35 -10.67 3.67 -6.63
C LEU A 35 -9.30 3.12 -6.18
N LEU A 36 -8.22 3.71 -6.70
CA LEU A 36 -6.83 3.30 -6.41
C LEU A 36 -6.41 3.51 -4.94
N ASP A 37 -7.11 4.39 -4.21
CA ASP A 37 -6.90 4.67 -2.79
C ASP A 37 -8.15 4.33 -1.95
N ALA A 38 -8.78 3.19 -2.22
CA ALA A 38 -9.86 2.73 -1.36
C ALA A 38 -9.33 2.59 0.08
N PRO A 39 -9.99 3.22 1.08
CA PRO A 39 -9.56 3.13 2.46
C PRO A 39 -9.60 1.66 2.88
N ASP A 40 -8.45 1.15 3.30
CA ASP A 40 -8.34 -0.23 3.75
C ASP A 40 -9.15 -0.41 5.03
N GLU A 41 -10.20 -1.24 4.98
CA GLU A 41 -11.15 -1.43 6.07
C GLU A 41 -10.50 -2.03 7.33
N ARG A 42 -9.38 -2.74 7.20
CA ARG A 42 -8.67 -3.35 8.33
C ARG A 42 -7.64 -2.40 8.92
N LEU A 43 -6.91 -1.68 8.08
CA LEU A 43 -5.88 -0.74 8.52
C LEU A 43 -6.47 0.57 9.09
N SER A 44 -7.59 1.06 8.54
CA SER A 44 -8.16 2.35 8.94
C SER A 44 -8.53 2.40 10.44
N PRO A 45 -9.22 1.39 11.02
CA PRO A 45 -9.48 1.35 12.45
C PRO A 45 -8.20 1.30 13.29
N ALA A 46 -7.17 0.59 12.84
CA ALA A 46 -5.89 0.52 13.55
C ALA A 46 -5.17 1.88 13.59
N LEU A 47 -5.20 2.64 12.49
CA LEU A 47 -4.64 3.99 12.45
C LEU A 47 -5.45 4.99 13.30
N VAL A 48 -6.78 4.85 13.34
CA VAL A 48 -7.63 5.67 14.22
C VAL A 48 -7.31 5.40 15.69
N ALA A 49 -7.20 4.13 16.09
CA ALA A 49 -6.79 3.77 17.45
C ALA A 49 -5.38 4.27 17.78
N ALA A 50 -4.44 4.13 16.85
CA ALA A 50 -3.08 4.65 17.00
C ALA A 50 -3.05 6.17 17.19
N ALA A 51 -3.92 6.91 16.51
CA ALA A 51 -4.08 8.36 16.71
C ALA A 51 -4.58 8.73 18.10
N LEU A 52 -5.29 7.81 18.77
CA LEU A 52 -5.71 7.92 20.17
C LEU A 52 -4.67 7.37 21.17
N GLY A 53 -3.52 6.91 20.69
CA GLY A 53 -2.43 6.35 21.50
C GLY A 53 -2.52 4.84 21.74
N ASP A 54 -3.56 4.18 21.23
CA ASP A 54 -3.73 2.73 21.38
C ASP A 54 -2.98 1.97 20.27
N HIS A 55 -2.00 1.16 20.67
CA HIS A 55 -1.22 0.30 19.77
C HIS A 55 -1.80 -1.12 19.62
N GLY A 56 -2.78 -1.51 20.46
CA GLY A 56 -3.37 -2.84 20.46
C GLY A 56 -3.95 -3.26 19.11
N PRO A 57 -4.77 -2.43 18.44
CA PRO A 57 -5.30 -2.76 17.12
C PRO A 57 -4.23 -2.91 16.03
N ALA A 58 -3.14 -2.14 16.09
CA ALA A 58 -2.02 -2.27 15.15
C ALA A 58 -1.25 -3.58 15.39
N ALA A 59 -1.00 -3.92 16.67
CA ALA A 59 -0.38 -5.19 17.06
C ALA A 59 -1.24 -6.38 16.60
N ALA A 60 -2.54 -6.34 16.87
CA ALA A 60 -3.48 -7.40 16.47
C ALA A 60 -3.54 -7.57 14.95
N LEU A 61 -3.56 -6.46 14.19
CA LEU A 61 -3.56 -6.49 12.74
C LEU A 61 -2.30 -7.16 12.18
N LEU A 62 -1.12 -6.77 12.65
CA LEU A 62 0.14 -7.36 12.22
C LEU A 62 0.24 -8.83 12.65
N SER A 63 -0.13 -9.16 13.89
CA SER A 63 -0.17 -10.54 14.37
C SER A 63 -1.04 -11.43 13.48
N ALA A 64 -2.25 -10.98 13.13
CA ALA A 64 -3.16 -11.71 12.25
C ALA A 64 -2.56 -11.95 10.85
N THR A 65 -1.86 -10.95 10.27
CA THR A 65 -1.18 -11.16 8.98
C THR A 65 -0.07 -12.20 9.06
N ARG A 66 0.66 -12.27 10.18
CA ARG A 66 1.70 -13.28 10.39
C ARG A 66 1.08 -14.67 10.52
N ASP A 67 0.03 -14.80 11.31
CA ASP A 67 -0.62 -16.08 11.58
C ASP A 67 -1.30 -16.64 10.31
N ALA A 68 -1.78 -15.76 9.42
CA ALA A 68 -2.35 -16.13 8.12
C ALA A 68 -1.31 -16.28 6.99
N ALA A 69 -0.02 -16.00 7.25
CA ALA A 69 1.03 -15.89 6.24
C ALA A 69 0.69 -14.91 5.09
N ASP A 70 -0.04 -13.84 5.42
CA ASP A 70 -0.46 -12.78 4.50
C ASP A 70 0.63 -11.71 4.36
N TRP A 71 1.75 -12.10 3.74
CA TRP A 71 2.97 -11.28 3.69
C TRP A 71 2.80 -10.00 2.88
N GLU A 72 1.96 -10.02 1.85
CA GLU A 72 1.73 -8.84 1.01
C GLU A 72 0.98 -7.75 1.78
N ASN A 73 -0.10 -8.11 2.49
CA ASN A 73 -0.77 -7.12 3.34
C ASN A 73 0.07 -6.74 4.56
N ARG A 74 0.88 -7.66 5.11
CA ARG A 74 1.81 -7.33 6.20
C ARG A 74 2.78 -6.23 5.80
N ASP A 75 3.41 -6.33 4.63
CA ASP A 75 4.34 -5.32 4.13
C ASP A 75 3.63 -3.97 3.91
N ARG A 76 2.45 -4.00 3.28
CA ARG A 76 1.63 -2.80 3.05
C ARG A 76 1.24 -2.10 4.36
N TYR A 77 0.76 -2.84 5.35
CA TYR A 77 0.37 -2.30 6.66
C TYR A 77 1.57 -1.77 7.43
N LEU A 78 2.67 -2.53 7.46
CA LEU A 78 3.92 -2.10 8.06
C LEU A 78 4.37 -0.77 7.47
N GLY A 79 4.34 -0.62 6.14
CA GLY A 79 4.75 0.62 5.50
C GLY A 79 3.92 1.83 5.89
N ARG A 80 2.61 1.66 6.10
CA ARG A 80 1.69 2.73 6.54
C ARG A 80 1.86 3.04 8.03
N LEU A 81 2.00 2.02 8.88
CA LEU A 81 2.24 2.16 10.32
C LEU A 81 3.60 2.82 10.61
N THR A 82 4.64 2.47 9.86
CA THR A 82 5.95 3.13 9.97
C THR A 82 5.88 4.60 9.58
N THR A 83 5.15 4.94 8.52
CA THR A 83 4.91 6.34 8.15
C THR A 83 4.18 7.08 9.27
N PHE A 84 3.16 6.46 9.88
CA PHE A 84 2.46 7.04 11.02
C PHE A 84 3.41 7.27 12.21
N ALA A 85 4.19 6.26 12.59
CA ALA A 85 5.16 6.33 13.69
C ALA A 85 6.21 7.42 13.47
N ARG A 86 6.67 7.62 12.23
CA ARG A 86 7.62 8.69 11.88
C ARG A 86 7.09 10.08 12.19
N HIS A 87 5.78 10.32 12.05
CA HIS A 87 5.16 11.61 12.33
C HIS A 87 4.73 11.77 13.80
N ARG A 88 4.67 10.66 14.56
CA ARG A 88 4.25 10.62 15.96
C ARG A 88 5.18 9.71 16.77
N ASP A 89 6.42 10.17 16.99
CA ASP A 89 7.48 9.36 17.60
C ASP A 89 7.06 8.73 18.94
N GLY A 90 6.22 9.42 19.75
CA GLY A 90 5.75 8.91 21.05
C GLY A 90 4.93 7.61 20.97
N TRP A 91 4.16 7.40 19.89
CA TRP A 91 3.29 6.22 19.78
C TRP A 91 4.08 4.90 19.76
N LEU A 92 5.16 4.85 18.97
CA LEU A 92 6.01 3.66 18.90
C LEU A 92 6.87 3.52 20.16
N THR A 93 7.31 4.63 20.77
CA THR A 93 8.02 4.59 22.05
C THR A 93 7.16 3.99 23.15
N ASP A 94 5.89 4.41 23.25
CA ASP A 94 4.96 3.91 24.25
C ASP A 94 4.64 2.43 24.04
N TRP A 95 4.45 2.00 22.77
CA TRP A 95 4.27 0.59 22.44
C TRP A 95 5.48 -0.26 22.86
N LEU A 96 6.70 0.17 22.51
CA LEU A 96 7.93 -0.53 22.89
C LEU A 96 8.17 -0.53 24.41
N ALA A 97 7.73 0.50 25.12
CA ALA A 97 7.81 0.56 26.57
C ALA A 97 6.83 -0.42 27.22
N ALA A 98 5.59 -0.48 26.71
CA ALA A 98 4.55 -1.38 27.21
C ALA A 98 4.86 -2.86 26.90
N ALA A 99 5.41 -3.15 25.73
CA ALA A 99 5.72 -4.52 25.28
C ALA A 99 7.10 -4.62 24.59
N PRO A 100 8.22 -4.62 25.35
CA PRO A 100 9.57 -4.55 24.78
C PRO A 100 9.98 -5.73 23.88
N ARG A 101 9.26 -6.85 23.98
CA ARG A 101 9.50 -8.08 23.21
C ARG A 101 8.41 -8.38 22.20
N ASP A 102 7.50 -7.44 21.97
CA ASP A 102 6.49 -7.57 20.93
C ASP A 102 7.17 -7.65 19.55
N PRO A 103 7.02 -8.77 18.82
CA PRO A 103 7.65 -8.93 17.52
C PRO A 103 7.15 -7.89 16.49
N ASP A 104 5.89 -7.47 16.58
CA ASP A 104 5.29 -6.53 15.64
C ASP A 104 5.77 -5.10 15.92
N ALA A 105 5.92 -4.71 17.20
CA ALA A 105 6.53 -3.43 17.58
C ALA A 105 8.00 -3.35 17.14
N LEU A 106 8.77 -4.43 17.32
CA LEU A 106 10.16 -4.52 16.91
C LEU A 106 10.32 -4.45 15.39
N LEU A 107 9.38 -5.01 14.64
CA LEU A 107 9.37 -4.91 13.18
C LEU A 107 9.14 -3.47 12.71
N VAL A 108 8.16 -2.76 13.29
CA VAL A 108 7.92 -1.33 12.99
C VAL A 108 9.15 -0.48 13.31
N LYS A 109 9.80 -0.75 14.44
CA LYS A 109 11.07 -0.10 14.81
C LYS A 109 12.18 -0.34 13.78
N ALA A 110 12.33 -1.59 13.32
CA ALA A 110 13.34 -1.94 12.32
C ALA A 110 13.09 -1.22 10.99
N GLU A 111 11.87 -1.26 10.48
CA GLU A 111 11.48 -0.57 9.23
C GLU A 111 11.67 0.95 9.36
N LEU A 112 11.32 1.55 10.51
CA LEU A 112 11.56 2.97 10.76
C LEU A 112 13.05 3.33 10.73
N ALA A 113 13.91 2.46 11.29
CA ALA A 113 15.36 2.65 11.26
C ALA A 113 15.91 2.55 9.82
N VAL A 114 15.44 1.58 9.04
CA VAL A 114 15.82 1.43 7.62
C VAL A 114 15.44 2.67 6.82
N ARG A 115 14.25 3.22 7.01
CA ARG A 115 13.80 4.44 6.31
C ARG A 115 14.53 5.72 6.70
N ARG A 116 15.26 5.71 7.82
CA ARG A 116 16.06 6.86 8.31
C ARG A 116 17.52 6.78 7.87
N ALA A 117 18.00 5.63 7.44
CA ALA A 117 19.38 5.40 6.97
C ALA A 117 19.59 5.98 5.57
#